data_AF-A0A8T1MEH1-F1
#
_entry.id   AF-A0A8T1MEH1-F1
#
_cell.length_a   1.000
_cell.length_b   1.000
_cell.length_c   1.000
_cell.angle_alpha   90.00
_cell.angle_beta   90.00
_cell.angle_gamma   90.00
#
_symmetry.space_group_name_H-M   'P 1'
#
loop_
_entity.id
_entity.type
_entity.pdbx_description
1 polymer ?
#
loop_
_entity_poly.entity_id
_entity_poly.type
_entity_poly.pdbx_seq_one_letter_code
_entity_poly.pdbx_strand_id
1 'polypeptide(L)'
;MDQDAVTNGDKQETESPATLPPTIPYFPDHIYGEAAYLNLLRHILCHGVERSDRTGTGTLAVFGPQMRFSLRDDSFPLLTTKQVFFRGIVEELLWFIRGSTDSNELAARKVHFWDANGSREFLDNLGFTERKEGDLGPVYGFQWRHSGADYIDCDTDYTGQGVDQLAEVIRLIRERPWDRRILIVAWNVRDLKLMALPPCHCLVQFFVANGELSCQLYQRSGDMVSKPTVPPAFCPLPQSQTFLFTGSLLGIGYPVQHRKLLPPDLHDCAPNWT
;
A
#
# COMPACT_ATOMS: atom_id res chain seq x y z
N MET A 1 85.78 1.46 -28.08
CA MET A 1 85.31 2.86 -28.01
C MET A 1 83.88 2.84 -28.51
N ASP A 2 83.07 3.71 -27.93
CA ASP A 2 81.63 3.88 -28.15
C ASP A 2 80.81 2.61 -27.73
N GLN A 3 79.75 2.67 -26.90
CA GLN A 3 78.60 3.59 -26.83
C GLN A 3 77.75 3.46 -28.13
N ASP A 4 76.45 3.15 -28.09
CA ASP A 4 75.44 3.52 -27.09
C ASP A 4 74.55 2.37 -26.57
N ALA A 5 73.74 2.68 -25.55
CA ALA A 5 72.75 1.78 -24.97
C ALA A 5 71.39 1.86 -25.70
N VAL A 6 70.81 0.71 -26.06
CA VAL A 6 69.40 0.62 -26.48
C VAL A 6 68.53 0.67 -25.23
N THR A 7 67.93 1.83 -24.97
CA THR A 7 67.07 2.08 -23.80
C THR A 7 65.66 1.50 -23.96
N ASN A 8 65.00 1.22 -22.84
CA ASN A 8 63.61 0.77 -22.78
C ASN A 8 62.67 1.68 -23.59
N GLY A 9 61.76 1.05 -24.35
CA GLY A 9 60.82 1.74 -25.24
C GLY A 9 59.41 1.15 -25.27
N ASP A 10 59.07 0.24 -24.35
CA ASP A 10 57.68 -0.23 -24.19
C ASP A 10 56.80 0.94 -23.76
N LYS A 11 56.04 1.46 -24.71
CA LYS A 11 55.00 2.46 -24.45
C LYS A 11 53.87 1.75 -23.73
N GLN A 12 53.78 1.95 -22.42
CA GLN A 12 52.52 1.75 -21.71
C GLN A 12 51.49 2.69 -22.34
N GLU A 13 50.61 2.14 -23.18
CA GLU A 13 49.37 2.82 -23.53
C GLU A 13 48.55 2.91 -22.24
N THR A 14 48.59 4.08 -21.61
CA THR A 14 47.75 4.38 -20.46
C THR A 14 46.32 4.44 -20.95
N GLU A 15 45.58 3.33 -20.83
CA GLU A 15 44.13 3.32 -21.03
C GLU A 15 43.52 4.46 -20.22
N SER A 16 42.92 5.43 -20.92
CA SER A 16 42.16 6.49 -20.27
C SER A 16 41.08 5.82 -19.42
N PRO A 17 40.93 6.14 -18.13
CA PRO A 17 39.89 5.55 -17.30
C PRO A 17 38.54 5.82 -17.97
N ALA A 18 37.88 4.74 -18.39
CA ALA A 18 36.69 4.82 -19.23
C ALA A 18 35.66 5.74 -18.58
N THR A 19 35.38 6.89 -19.21
CA THR A 19 34.44 7.87 -18.69
C THR A 19 33.08 7.22 -18.58
N LEU A 20 32.65 6.93 -17.35
CA LEU A 20 31.34 6.33 -17.08
C LEU A 20 30.26 7.19 -17.77
N PRO A 21 29.27 6.56 -18.42
CA PRO A 21 28.19 7.30 -19.06
C PRO A 21 27.50 8.19 -18.02
N PRO A 22 27.04 9.39 -18.41
CA PRO A 22 26.44 10.34 -17.47
C PRO A 22 25.30 9.66 -16.71
N THR A 23 25.35 9.74 -15.38
CA THR A 23 24.39 9.08 -14.49
C THR A 23 23.03 9.73 -14.62
N ILE A 24 22.21 9.23 -15.54
CA ILE A 24 20.78 9.55 -15.59
C ILE A 24 20.19 9.13 -14.24
N PRO A 25 19.58 10.04 -13.46
CA PRO A 25 18.96 9.66 -12.20
C PRO A 25 17.83 8.67 -12.48
N TYR A 26 17.95 7.46 -11.94
CA TYR A 26 17.00 6.36 -12.14
C TYR A 26 15.56 6.71 -11.70
N PHE A 27 15.42 7.76 -10.89
CA PHE A 27 14.15 8.38 -10.50
C PHE A 27 14.25 9.89 -10.73
N PRO A 28 13.49 10.49 -11.68
CA PRO A 28 13.54 11.94 -11.93
C PRO A 28 12.89 12.72 -10.79
N ASP A 29 13.71 13.44 -10.01
CA ASP A 29 13.36 14.38 -8.92
C ASP A 29 11.97 14.16 -8.30
N HIS A 30 11.77 12.96 -7.77
CA HIS A 30 10.50 12.59 -7.18
C HIS A 30 10.25 13.46 -5.95
N ILE A 31 9.13 14.18 -5.94
CA ILE A 31 8.66 14.84 -4.73
C ILE A 31 8.43 13.76 -3.67
N TYR A 32 9.10 13.90 -2.53
CA TYR A 32 9.04 12.94 -1.42
C TYR A 32 8.00 13.36 -0.36
N GLY A 33 7.54 12.40 0.44
CA GLY A 33 6.76 12.68 1.64
C GLY A 33 5.37 13.25 1.37
N GLU A 34 4.88 14.11 2.26
CA GLU A 34 3.55 14.73 2.16
C GLU A 34 3.37 15.58 0.90
N ALA A 35 4.44 16.23 0.42
CA ALA A 35 4.40 16.98 -0.83
C ALA A 35 4.14 16.08 -2.06
N ALA A 36 4.49 14.78 -2.00
CA ALA A 36 4.16 13.80 -3.03
C ALA A 36 2.63 13.58 -3.11
N TYR A 37 2.00 13.39 -1.94
CA TYR A 37 0.56 13.20 -1.79
C TYR A 37 -0.22 14.44 -2.25
N LEU A 38 0.22 15.64 -1.87
CA LEU A 38 -0.40 16.91 -2.32
C LEU A 38 -0.26 17.13 -3.83
N ASN A 39 0.90 16.83 -4.41
CA ASN A 39 1.10 16.97 -5.86
C ASN A 39 0.32 15.91 -6.65
N LEU A 40 0.17 14.69 -6.13
CA LEU A 40 -0.70 13.67 -6.73
C LEU A 40 -2.18 14.10 -6.68
N LEU A 41 -2.64 14.68 -5.57
CA LEU A 41 -3.99 15.26 -5.46
C LEU A 41 -4.22 16.35 -6.53
N ARG A 42 -3.31 17.31 -6.66
CA ARG A 42 -3.40 18.36 -7.71
C ARG A 42 -3.42 17.74 -9.12
N HIS A 43 -2.57 16.75 -9.38
CA HIS A 43 -2.52 16.07 -10.68
C HIS A 43 -3.84 15.35 -11.00
N ILE A 44 -4.48 14.70 -10.02
CA ILE A 44 -5.80 14.07 -10.18
C ILE A 44 -6.89 15.11 -10.45
N LEU A 45 -6.86 16.27 -9.79
CA LEU A 45 -7.83 17.34 -9.99
C LEU A 45 -7.69 18.02 -11.37
N CYS A 46 -6.45 18.29 -11.81
CA CYS A 46 -6.19 18.98 -13.08
C CYS A 46 -6.23 18.07 -14.32
N HIS A 47 -5.91 16.78 -14.18
CA HIS A 47 -5.65 15.88 -15.29
C HIS A 47 -6.27 14.48 -15.14
N GLY A 48 -7.02 14.23 -14.07
CA GLY A 48 -7.73 12.96 -13.87
C GLY A 48 -8.81 12.73 -14.93
N VAL A 49 -8.89 11.50 -15.44
CA VAL A 49 -9.94 11.08 -16.35
C VAL A 49 -11.22 10.83 -15.55
N GLU A 50 -12.32 11.48 -15.90
CA GLU A 50 -13.61 11.22 -15.27
C GLU A 50 -14.09 9.78 -15.56
N ARG A 51 -14.53 9.10 -14.50
CA ARG A 51 -15.05 7.73 -14.53
C ARG A 51 -16.35 7.68 -13.74
N SER A 52 -17.38 7.14 -14.37
CA SER A 52 -18.56 6.64 -13.65
C SER A 52 -18.14 5.53 -12.69
N ASP A 53 -18.68 5.57 -11.48
CA ASP A 53 -18.41 4.62 -10.41
C ASP A 53 -19.68 3.82 -10.06
N ARG A 54 -19.53 2.76 -9.27
CA ARG A 54 -20.66 1.91 -8.82
C ARG A 54 -21.64 2.66 -7.90
N THR A 55 -21.27 3.86 -7.44
CA THR A 55 -22.03 4.69 -6.50
C THR A 55 -22.77 5.86 -7.16
N GLY A 56 -22.60 6.08 -8.47
CA GLY A 56 -23.23 7.20 -9.20
C GLY A 56 -22.70 8.59 -8.82
N THR A 57 -21.61 8.65 -8.05
CA THR A 57 -20.98 9.89 -7.58
C THR A 57 -20.00 10.48 -8.60
N GLY A 58 -19.42 9.62 -9.45
CA GLY A 58 -18.34 9.98 -10.36
C GLY A 58 -17.00 10.15 -9.63
N THR A 59 -15.92 9.77 -10.31
CA THR A 59 -14.54 9.89 -9.81
C THR A 59 -13.62 10.50 -10.86
N LEU A 60 -12.70 11.36 -10.44
CA LEU A 60 -11.52 11.69 -11.24
C LEU A 60 -10.45 10.62 -10.96
N ALA A 61 -9.83 10.08 -12.02
CA ALA A 61 -8.90 8.97 -11.88
C ALA A 61 -7.63 9.07 -12.73
N VAL A 62 -6.51 8.66 -12.14
CA VAL A 62 -5.20 8.48 -12.82
C VAL A 62 -4.68 7.07 -12.55
N PHE A 63 -3.90 6.51 -13.47
CA PHE A 63 -3.38 5.14 -13.37
C PHE A 63 -1.84 5.13 -13.25
N GLY A 64 -1.31 4.29 -12.37
CA GLY A 64 0.13 4.11 -12.20
C GLY A 64 0.91 5.12 -11.32
N PRO A 65 0.32 6.04 -10.53
CA PRO A 65 1.09 7.04 -9.79
C PRO A 65 1.93 6.42 -8.67
N GLN A 66 3.11 6.99 -8.42
CA GLN A 66 4.07 6.47 -7.45
C GLN A 66 4.33 7.49 -6.34
N MET A 67 4.41 7.02 -5.10
CA MET A 67 4.75 7.84 -3.93
C MET A 67 5.85 7.15 -3.11
N ARG A 68 6.70 7.96 -2.47
CA ARG A 68 7.88 7.50 -1.73
C ARG A 68 8.03 8.30 -0.45
N PHE A 69 8.23 7.58 0.64
CA PHE A 69 8.35 8.12 1.99
C PHE A 69 9.67 7.64 2.60
N SER A 70 10.43 8.56 3.18
CA SER A 70 11.56 8.21 4.04
C SER A 70 11.02 7.82 5.42
N LEU A 71 11.75 6.93 6.07
CA LEU A 71 11.59 6.50 7.47
C LEU A 71 12.96 6.46 8.17
N ARG A 72 13.94 7.18 7.62
CA ARG A 72 15.21 7.49 8.27
C ARG A 72 15.02 8.64 9.26
N ASP A 73 16.04 8.95 10.05
CA ASP A 73 16.11 10.19 10.83
C ASP A 73 14.92 10.36 11.79
N ASP A 74 14.46 9.24 12.37
CA ASP A 74 13.27 9.09 13.22
C ASP A 74 11.95 9.67 12.64
N SER A 75 11.90 9.88 11.33
CA SER A 75 10.71 10.38 10.63
C SER A 75 9.65 9.29 10.44
N PHE A 76 8.38 9.65 10.63
CA PHE A 76 7.23 8.80 10.35
C PHE A 76 6.24 9.54 9.44
N PRO A 77 5.82 8.96 8.29
CA PRO A 77 5.05 9.66 7.26
C PRO A 77 3.54 9.73 7.57
N LEU A 78 3.19 10.30 8.73
CA LEU A 78 1.83 10.74 9.02
C LEU A 78 1.61 12.11 8.37
N LEU A 79 0.51 12.30 7.64
CA LEU A 79 0.16 13.61 7.09
C LEU A 79 -0.05 14.65 8.20
N THR A 80 0.40 15.86 7.94
CA THR A 80 0.21 17.04 8.81
C THR A 80 -0.92 17.95 8.30
N THR A 81 -1.23 17.89 7.01
CA THR A 81 -2.32 18.68 6.38
C THR A 81 -3.73 18.22 6.73
N LYS A 82 -3.90 16.98 7.23
CA LYS A 82 -5.17 16.49 7.80
C LYS A 82 -4.91 15.65 9.04
N GLN A 83 -5.77 15.73 10.05
CA GLN A 83 -5.69 14.84 11.20
C GLN A 83 -5.98 13.40 10.77
N VAL A 84 -5.08 12.47 11.10
CA VAL A 84 -5.21 11.04 10.80
C VAL A 84 -5.59 10.26 12.06
N PHE A 85 -6.53 9.33 11.96
CA PHE A 85 -6.96 8.47 13.08
C PHE A 85 -5.97 7.31 13.35
N PHE A 86 -4.75 7.68 13.76
CA PHE A 86 -3.62 6.77 13.92
C PHE A 86 -3.89 5.57 14.85
N ARG A 87 -4.70 5.73 15.92
CA ARG A 87 -5.07 4.61 16.80
C ARG A 87 -5.83 3.51 16.04
N GLY A 88 -6.79 3.88 15.19
CA GLY A 88 -7.56 2.90 14.41
C GLY A 88 -6.68 2.13 13.42
N ILE A 89 -5.75 2.85 12.80
CA ILE A 89 -4.75 2.28 11.87
C ILE A 89 -3.86 1.24 12.57
N VAL A 90 -3.37 1.53 13.78
CA VAL A 90 -2.55 0.58 14.55
C VAL A 90 -3.35 -0.63 15.02
N GLU A 91 -4.58 -0.43 15.52
CA GLU A 91 -5.46 -1.53 15.95
C GLU A 91 -5.85 -2.46 14.78
N GLU A 92 -6.11 -1.91 13.59
CA GLU A 92 -6.38 -2.70 12.38
C GLU A 92 -5.14 -3.50 11.93
N LEU A 93 -3.93 -2.91 11.99
CA LEU A 93 -2.71 -3.66 11.71
C LEU A 93 -2.49 -4.81 12.69
N LEU A 94 -2.74 -4.60 13.99
CA LEU A 94 -2.65 -5.66 14.99
C LEU A 94 -3.70 -6.76 14.76
N TRP A 95 -4.88 -6.41 14.24
CA TRP A 95 -5.94 -7.34 13.84
C TRP A 95 -5.53 -8.15 12.58
N PHE A 96 -4.96 -7.51 11.55
CA PHE A 96 -4.35 -8.21 10.40
C PHE A 96 -3.23 -9.16 10.85
N ILE A 97 -2.33 -8.71 11.74
CA ILE A 97 -1.22 -9.52 12.25
C ILE A 97 -1.74 -10.72 13.07
N ARG A 98 -2.83 -10.56 13.84
CA ARG A 98 -3.50 -11.68 14.54
C ARG A 98 -4.05 -12.74 13.59
N GLY A 99 -4.37 -12.38 12.34
CA GLY A 99 -5.04 -13.26 11.38
C GLY A 99 -6.57 -13.18 11.43
N SER A 100 -7.14 -12.30 12.27
CA SER A 100 -8.57 -12.22 12.51
C SER A 100 -9.37 -11.70 11.30
N THR A 101 -10.64 -12.07 11.28
CA THR A 101 -11.64 -11.74 10.26
C THR A 101 -12.96 -11.22 10.85
N ASP A 102 -13.08 -11.12 12.18
CA ASP A 102 -14.25 -10.53 12.86
C ASP A 102 -14.06 -9.02 13.09
N SER A 103 -14.86 -8.18 12.42
CA SER A 103 -14.83 -6.72 12.62
C SER A 103 -15.31 -6.27 14.00
N ASN A 104 -16.05 -7.11 14.74
CA ASN A 104 -16.51 -6.79 16.09
C ASN A 104 -15.34 -6.58 17.06
N GLU A 105 -14.18 -7.23 16.84
CA GLU A 105 -12.94 -6.96 17.59
C GLU A 105 -12.50 -5.49 17.48
N LEU A 106 -12.66 -4.88 16.31
CA LEU A 106 -12.30 -3.49 16.03
C LEU A 106 -13.37 -2.53 16.55
N ALA A 107 -14.66 -2.86 16.37
CA ALA A 107 -15.77 -2.09 16.93
C ALA A 107 -15.69 -2.01 18.47
N ALA A 108 -15.36 -3.11 19.14
CA ALA A 108 -15.13 -3.14 20.60
C ALA A 108 -13.95 -2.23 21.04
N ARG A 109 -12.96 -2.01 20.17
CA ARG A 109 -11.83 -1.08 20.35
C ARG A 109 -12.15 0.35 19.88
N LYS A 110 -13.41 0.63 19.52
CA LYS A 110 -13.91 1.89 18.98
C LYS A 110 -13.18 2.28 17.67
N VAL A 111 -13.06 1.32 16.76
CA VAL A 111 -12.44 1.43 15.43
C VAL A 111 -13.43 0.93 14.39
N HIS A 112 -14.14 1.87 13.77
CA HIS A 112 -15.36 1.57 13.00
C HIS A 112 -15.12 1.53 11.48
N PHE A 113 -13.96 1.02 11.05
CA PHE A 113 -13.57 1.01 9.63
C PHE A 113 -14.34 -0.02 8.79
N TRP A 114 -14.84 -1.07 9.44
CA TRP A 114 -15.38 -2.26 8.79
C TRP A 114 -16.88 -2.48 9.03
N ASP A 115 -17.50 -1.71 9.92
CA ASP A 115 -18.88 -1.93 10.40
C ASP A 115 -19.90 -2.06 9.25
N ALA A 116 -19.84 -1.19 8.24
CA ALA A 116 -20.76 -1.25 7.10
C ALA A 116 -20.32 -2.19 5.96
N ASN A 117 -19.24 -2.96 6.16
CA ASN A 117 -18.87 -4.11 5.34
C ASN A 117 -19.13 -5.44 6.06
N GLY A 118 -19.13 -5.44 7.40
CA GLY A 118 -19.53 -6.57 8.24
C GLY A 118 -21.02 -6.61 8.57
N SER A 119 -21.78 -5.53 8.33
CA SER A 119 -23.20 -5.44 8.68
C SER A 119 -24.07 -6.48 7.95
N ARG A 120 -25.14 -6.90 8.62
CA ARG A 120 -26.14 -7.86 8.12
C ARG A 120 -26.61 -7.52 6.71
N GLU A 121 -27.03 -6.27 6.50
CA GLU A 121 -27.47 -5.76 5.19
C GLU A 121 -26.39 -5.93 4.11
N PHE A 122 -25.12 -5.62 4.41
CA PHE A 122 -24.05 -5.71 3.41
C PHE A 122 -23.69 -7.17 3.09
N LEU A 123 -23.66 -8.04 4.10
CA LEU A 123 -23.44 -9.48 3.92
C LEU A 123 -24.60 -10.16 3.15
N ASP A 124 -25.85 -9.79 3.42
CA ASP A 124 -27.03 -10.30 2.69
C ASP A 124 -27.03 -9.86 1.22
N ASN A 125 -26.65 -8.61 0.94
CA ASN A 125 -26.48 -8.10 -0.43
C ASN A 125 -25.35 -8.82 -1.21
N LEU A 126 -24.47 -9.55 -0.53
CA LEU A 126 -23.45 -10.42 -1.13
C LEU A 126 -23.87 -11.91 -1.17
N GLY A 127 -25.03 -12.26 -0.60
CA GLY A 127 -25.54 -13.62 -0.51
C GLY A 127 -25.01 -14.44 0.68
N PHE A 128 -24.37 -13.81 1.66
CA PHE A 128 -23.83 -14.47 2.87
C PHE A 128 -24.86 -14.54 4.02
N THR A 129 -26.07 -15.03 3.76
CA THR A 129 -27.20 -15.01 4.72
C THR A 129 -26.87 -15.70 6.04
N GLU A 130 -26.24 -16.88 5.98
CA GLU A 130 -25.91 -17.69 7.16
C GLU A 130 -24.65 -17.21 7.91
N ARG A 131 -23.92 -16.23 7.36
CA ARG A 131 -22.67 -15.73 7.96
C ARG A 131 -22.96 -14.80 9.13
N LYS A 132 -22.23 -14.98 10.25
CA LYS A 132 -22.26 -14.12 11.44
C LYS A 132 -22.04 -12.64 11.08
N GLU A 133 -22.80 -11.74 11.69
CA GLU A 133 -22.61 -10.29 11.49
C GLU A 133 -21.24 -9.86 12.04
N GLY A 134 -20.46 -9.17 11.21
CA GLY A 134 -19.06 -8.81 11.45
C GLY A 134 -18.02 -9.80 10.91
N ASP A 135 -18.41 -11.00 10.48
CA ASP A 135 -17.50 -11.90 9.75
C ASP A 135 -17.25 -11.37 8.33
N LEU A 136 -16.02 -10.94 8.06
CA LEU A 136 -15.62 -10.38 6.77
C LEU A 136 -15.22 -11.44 5.73
N GLY A 137 -15.23 -12.73 6.10
CA GLY A 137 -14.65 -13.80 5.30
C GLY A 137 -13.11 -13.80 5.32
N PRO A 138 -12.45 -14.60 4.46
CA PRO A 138 -11.00 -14.80 4.44
C PRO A 138 -10.21 -13.59 3.88
N VAL A 139 -10.34 -12.41 4.51
CA VAL A 139 -9.70 -11.14 4.13
C VAL A 139 -8.23 -11.06 4.58
N TYR A 140 -7.63 -9.86 4.53
CA TYR A 140 -6.18 -9.63 4.64
C TYR A 140 -5.47 -10.45 5.73
N GLY A 141 -5.93 -10.39 6.99
CA GLY A 141 -5.28 -11.08 8.10
C GLY A 141 -5.21 -12.58 7.90
N PHE A 142 -6.35 -13.20 7.56
CA PHE A 142 -6.41 -14.61 7.21
C PHE A 142 -5.46 -14.95 6.05
N GLN A 143 -5.39 -14.13 4.99
CA GLN A 143 -4.44 -14.38 3.91
C GLN A 143 -2.98 -14.16 4.32
N TRP A 144 -2.68 -13.29 5.29
CA TRP A 144 -1.31 -13.08 5.78
C TRP A 144 -0.80 -14.25 6.63
N ARG A 145 -1.69 -14.94 7.35
CA ARG A 145 -1.32 -15.98 8.34
C ARG A 145 -1.71 -17.41 7.94
N HIS A 146 -2.70 -17.56 7.06
CA HIS A 146 -3.38 -18.83 6.76
C HIS A 146 -3.72 -18.99 5.26
N SER A 147 -2.93 -18.39 4.35
CA SER A 147 -3.32 -18.34 2.92
C SER A 147 -3.53 -19.74 2.34
N GLY A 148 -4.65 -19.94 1.64
CA GLY A 148 -5.02 -21.21 1.03
C GLY A 148 -5.66 -22.24 1.97
N ALA A 149 -5.80 -21.96 3.27
CA ALA A 149 -6.66 -22.74 4.16
C ALA A 149 -8.14 -22.62 3.74
N ASP A 150 -8.94 -23.62 4.10
CA ASP A 150 -10.38 -23.65 3.80
C ASP A 150 -11.14 -22.84 4.87
N TYR A 151 -11.67 -21.68 4.50
CA TYR A 151 -12.39 -20.82 5.44
C TYR A 151 -13.75 -21.40 5.84
N ILE A 152 -14.03 -21.37 7.14
CA ILE A 152 -15.28 -21.80 7.76
C ILE A 152 -16.04 -20.56 8.23
N ASP A 153 -15.58 -19.94 9.32
CA ASP A 153 -16.11 -18.71 9.93
C ASP A 153 -15.00 -17.89 10.61
N CYS A 154 -15.36 -16.79 11.27
CA CYS A 154 -14.41 -15.92 11.99
C CYS A 154 -14.11 -16.34 13.44
N ASP A 155 -14.76 -17.37 14.00
CA ASP A 155 -14.54 -17.86 15.36
C ASP A 155 -13.63 -19.13 15.38
N THR A 156 -13.38 -19.72 14.22
CA THR A 156 -12.54 -20.91 14.01
C THR A 156 -11.04 -20.66 14.23
N ASP A 157 -10.34 -21.60 14.89
CA ASP A 157 -8.89 -21.59 15.01
C ASP A 157 -8.20 -22.17 13.76
N TYR A 158 -7.51 -21.31 13.01
CA TYR A 158 -6.73 -21.66 11.83
C TYR A 158 -5.23 -21.90 12.12
N THR A 159 -4.82 -22.02 13.39
CA THR A 159 -3.42 -22.26 13.78
C THR A 159 -2.82 -23.47 13.07
N GLY A 160 -1.72 -23.25 12.34
CA GLY A 160 -1.04 -24.28 11.55
C GLY A 160 -1.71 -24.64 10.21
N GLN A 161 -2.83 -24.01 9.86
CA GLN A 161 -3.51 -24.18 8.58
C GLN A 161 -3.03 -23.15 7.55
N GLY A 162 -2.93 -23.57 6.28
CA GLY A 162 -2.53 -22.70 5.16
C GLY A 162 -1.05 -22.28 5.19
N VAL A 163 -0.75 -21.11 4.62
CA VAL A 163 0.60 -20.53 4.56
C VAL A 163 0.67 -19.24 5.37
N ASP A 164 1.54 -19.23 6.39
CA ASP A 164 1.90 -18.04 7.17
C ASP A 164 2.96 -17.20 6.44
N GLN A 165 2.48 -16.38 5.51
CA GLN A 165 3.33 -15.48 4.72
C GLN A 165 4.07 -14.47 5.60
N LEU A 166 3.46 -14.02 6.69
CA LEU A 166 4.10 -13.07 7.62
C LEU A 166 5.28 -13.71 8.36
N ALA A 167 5.14 -14.95 8.86
CA ALA A 167 6.24 -15.66 9.50
C ALA A 167 7.39 -15.96 8.51
N GLU A 168 7.07 -16.40 7.29
CA GLU A 168 8.09 -16.66 6.25
C GLU A 168 8.83 -15.37 5.84
N VAL A 169 8.14 -14.23 5.72
CA VAL A 169 8.78 -12.94 5.46
C VAL A 169 9.72 -12.53 6.60
N ILE A 170 9.30 -12.66 7.86
CA ILE A 170 10.14 -12.35 9.03
C ILE A 170 11.38 -13.26 9.07
N ARG A 171 11.22 -14.54 8.70
CA ARG A 171 12.32 -15.51 8.60
C ARG A 171 13.29 -15.13 7.48
N LEU A 172 12.79 -14.87 6.26
CA LEU A 172 13.62 -14.50 5.11
C LEU A 172 14.39 -13.19 5.34
N ILE A 173 13.80 -12.18 5.96
CA ILE A 173 14.49 -10.91 6.30
C ILE A 173 15.69 -11.17 7.23
N ARG A 174 15.59 -12.14 8.15
CA ARG A 174 16.65 -12.48 9.11
C ARG A 174 17.72 -13.40 8.54
N GLU A 175 17.32 -14.43 7.78
CA GLU A 175 18.20 -15.52 7.35
C GLU A 175 18.73 -15.34 5.92
N ARG A 176 17.97 -14.67 5.05
CA ARG A 176 18.23 -14.52 3.61
C ARG A 176 17.82 -13.12 3.09
N PRO A 177 18.31 -12.01 3.68
CA PRO A 177 17.88 -10.65 3.33
C PRO A 177 18.04 -10.27 1.85
N TRP A 178 18.94 -10.94 1.12
CA TRP A 178 19.16 -10.76 -0.32
C TRP A 178 18.13 -11.50 -1.21
N ASP A 179 17.19 -12.24 -0.64
CA ASP A 179 16.17 -12.92 -1.44
C ASP A 179 15.22 -11.93 -2.10
N ARG A 180 14.80 -12.23 -3.33
CA ARG A 180 13.91 -11.37 -4.14
C ARG A 180 12.44 -11.79 -4.04
N ARG A 181 12.13 -12.75 -3.18
CA ARG A 181 10.79 -13.35 -2.98
C ARG A 181 10.16 -13.01 -1.62
N ILE A 182 10.72 -12.04 -0.89
CA ILE A 182 10.22 -11.61 0.41
C ILE A 182 8.92 -10.80 0.20
N LEU A 183 7.78 -11.50 0.23
CA LEU A 183 6.49 -11.03 -0.26
C LEU A 183 5.35 -11.49 0.66
N ILE A 184 4.32 -10.65 0.81
CA ILE A 184 3.00 -11.05 1.34
C ILE A 184 1.96 -10.70 0.28
N VAL A 185 1.09 -11.64 -0.07
CA VAL A 185 0.01 -11.47 -1.06
C VAL A 185 -1.35 -11.72 -0.40
N ALA A 186 -2.17 -10.68 -0.29
CA ALA A 186 -3.55 -10.80 0.18
C ALA A 186 -4.54 -11.18 -0.93
N TRP A 187 -4.18 -10.98 -2.21
CA TRP A 187 -5.05 -11.24 -3.36
C TRP A 187 -5.09 -12.73 -3.75
N ASN A 188 -5.73 -13.55 -2.91
CA ASN A 188 -5.98 -14.96 -3.20
C ASN A 188 -7.21 -15.12 -4.13
N VAL A 189 -6.97 -15.52 -5.38
CA VAL A 189 -7.96 -15.63 -6.45
C VAL A 189 -9.08 -16.65 -6.14
N ARG A 190 -8.79 -17.72 -5.39
CA ARG A 190 -9.79 -18.72 -4.95
C ARG A 190 -10.84 -18.07 -4.04
N ASP A 191 -10.38 -17.22 -3.14
CA ASP A 191 -11.14 -16.79 -1.97
C ASP A 191 -11.87 -15.45 -2.19
N LEU A 192 -11.63 -14.75 -3.30
CA LEU A 192 -12.24 -13.43 -3.60
C LEU A 192 -13.77 -13.42 -3.53
N LYS A 193 -14.42 -14.57 -3.78
CA LYS A 193 -15.88 -14.75 -3.71
C LYS A 193 -16.40 -15.04 -2.29
N LEU A 194 -15.51 -15.26 -1.33
CA LEU A 194 -15.84 -15.51 0.08
C LEU A 194 -15.62 -14.25 0.94
N MET A 195 -14.83 -13.28 0.46
CA MET A 195 -14.54 -12.03 1.15
C MET A 195 -15.71 -11.04 1.04
N ALA A 196 -16.03 -10.34 2.14
CA ALA A 196 -16.99 -9.23 2.13
C ALA A 196 -16.49 -8.06 1.26
N LEU A 197 -15.17 -7.79 1.27
CA LEU A 197 -14.54 -6.82 0.39
C LEU A 197 -13.19 -7.36 -0.13
N PRO A 198 -13.03 -7.59 -1.44
CA PRO A 198 -11.76 -7.99 -2.03
C PRO A 198 -10.63 -6.99 -1.70
N PRO A 199 -9.43 -7.44 -1.31
CA PRO A 199 -8.43 -6.58 -0.68
C PRO A 199 -7.96 -5.45 -1.60
N CYS A 200 -7.83 -4.24 -1.06
CA CYS A 200 -7.29 -3.08 -1.78
C CYS A 200 -5.77 -3.09 -1.82
N HIS A 201 -5.10 -3.29 -0.68
CA HIS A 201 -3.67 -3.58 -0.65
C HIS A 201 -3.45 -5.08 -0.93
N CYS A 202 -3.07 -5.39 -2.17
CA CYS A 202 -3.03 -6.76 -2.70
C CYS A 202 -1.70 -7.47 -2.42
N LEU A 203 -0.59 -6.73 -2.43
CA LEU A 203 0.77 -7.26 -2.34
C LEU A 203 1.67 -6.28 -1.58
N VAL A 204 2.52 -6.84 -0.72
CA VAL A 204 3.60 -6.17 -0.01
C VAL A 204 4.91 -6.86 -0.37
N GLN A 205 5.91 -6.12 -0.86
CA GLN A 205 7.26 -6.63 -1.11
C GLN A 205 8.26 -5.96 -0.18
N PHE A 206 9.22 -6.74 0.32
CA PHE A 206 10.33 -6.26 1.15
C PHE A 206 11.65 -6.40 0.41
N PHE A 207 12.60 -5.52 0.71
CA PHE A 207 13.94 -5.49 0.14
C PHE A 207 14.93 -5.03 1.21
N VAL A 208 16.03 -5.76 1.40
CA VAL A 208 17.07 -5.41 2.38
C VAL A 208 18.40 -5.14 1.66
N ALA A 209 18.97 -3.97 1.90
CA ALA A 209 20.27 -3.57 1.36
C ALA A 209 20.94 -2.55 2.27
N ASN A 210 22.27 -2.52 2.31
CA ASN A 210 23.07 -1.53 3.06
C ASN A 210 22.75 -1.44 4.57
N GLY A 211 22.17 -2.50 5.16
CA GLY A 211 21.71 -2.51 6.56
C GLY A 211 20.29 -1.95 6.76
N GLU A 212 19.64 -1.49 5.68
CA GLU A 212 18.31 -0.88 5.70
C GLU A 212 17.24 -1.85 5.18
N LEU A 213 16.01 -1.71 5.70
CA LEU A 213 14.81 -2.36 5.16
C LEU A 213 14.04 -1.35 4.29
N SER A 214 13.60 -1.80 3.12
CA SER A 214 12.65 -1.12 2.24
C SER A 214 11.38 -1.95 2.08
N CYS A 215 10.25 -1.28 1.83
CA CYS A 215 8.95 -1.89 1.65
C CYS A 215 8.26 -1.31 0.40
N GLN A 216 7.44 -2.10 -0.27
CA GLN A 216 6.69 -1.72 -1.46
C GLN A 216 5.26 -2.25 -1.35
N LEU A 217 4.30 -1.33 -1.35
CA LEU A 217 2.87 -1.64 -1.35
C LEU A 217 2.31 -1.53 -2.77
N TYR A 218 1.55 -2.54 -3.21
CA TYR A 218 0.78 -2.53 -4.46
C TYR A 218 -0.73 -2.56 -4.15
N GLN A 219 -1.36 -1.39 -4.26
CA GLN A 219 -2.74 -1.15 -3.84
C GLN A 219 -3.65 -0.92 -5.05
N ARG A 220 -4.48 -1.91 -5.42
CA ARG A 220 -5.28 -1.94 -6.67
C ARG A 220 -6.30 -0.81 -6.83
N SER A 221 -6.60 -0.09 -5.76
CA SER A 221 -7.60 0.97 -5.66
C SER A 221 -7.26 1.83 -4.45
N GLY A 222 -7.07 3.13 -4.67
CA GLY A 222 -6.80 4.10 -3.60
C GLY A 222 -7.78 5.25 -3.66
N ASP A 223 -8.52 5.49 -2.58
CA ASP A 223 -9.26 6.74 -2.35
C ASP A 223 -8.33 7.72 -1.61
N MET A 224 -7.98 8.81 -2.27
CA MET A 224 -7.03 9.79 -1.70
C MET A 224 -7.65 10.67 -0.61
N VAL A 225 -8.98 10.82 -0.59
CA VAL A 225 -9.68 11.80 0.24
C VAL A 225 -10.81 11.13 1.02
N SER A 226 -10.39 10.27 1.97
CA SER A 226 -11.21 9.84 3.10
C SER A 226 -11.93 11.04 3.75
N LYS A 227 -13.28 11.10 3.65
CA LYS A 227 -14.05 12.17 4.30
C LYS A 227 -13.82 12.20 5.83
N PRO A 228 -13.80 13.38 6.47
CA PRO A 228 -13.88 13.48 7.92
C PRO A 228 -15.21 12.89 8.42
N THR A 229 -15.19 12.33 9.63
CA THR A 229 -16.22 11.41 10.14
C THR A 229 -17.53 12.10 10.52
N VAL A 230 -18.59 11.88 9.73
CA VAL A 230 -20.01 11.95 10.15
C VAL A 230 -20.87 11.02 9.26
N PRO A 231 -21.93 10.39 9.79
CA PRO A 231 -22.78 9.42 9.07
C PRO A 231 -23.98 10.09 8.35
N PRO A 232 -24.79 9.36 7.54
CA PRO A 232 -24.73 7.93 7.23
C PRO A 232 -24.57 7.57 5.73
N ALA A 233 -24.37 6.26 5.49
CA ALA A 233 -24.49 5.55 4.20
C ALA A 233 -23.45 5.86 3.08
N PHE A 234 -23.48 5.00 2.06
CA PHE A 234 -22.74 5.06 0.79
C PHE A 234 -21.23 4.84 0.80
N CYS A 235 -20.89 3.54 0.93
CA CYS A 235 -19.63 2.94 0.51
C CYS A 235 -18.39 3.47 1.27
N PRO A 236 -18.12 3.00 2.49
CA PRO A 236 -16.79 3.10 3.05
C PRO A 236 -15.84 2.18 2.28
N LEU A 237 -14.70 2.73 1.88
CA LEU A 237 -13.46 1.98 1.88
C LEU A 237 -12.80 2.27 3.25
N PRO A 238 -12.20 1.28 3.93
CA PRO A 238 -11.60 1.47 5.25
C PRO A 238 -10.54 2.59 5.22
N GLN A 239 -10.60 3.50 6.20
CA GLN A 239 -9.78 4.72 6.23
C GLN A 239 -8.28 4.46 6.38
N SER A 240 -7.88 3.25 6.75
CA SER A 240 -6.49 2.78 6.78
C SER A 240 -5.79 2.81 5.42
N GLN A 241 -6.54 2.82 4.31
CA GLN A 241 -6.03 2.84 2.93
C GLN A 241 -5.16 4.05 2.53
N THR A 242 -4.86 4.97 3.45
CA THR A 242 -3.91 6.07 3.18
C THR A 242 -2.51 5.84 3.76
N PHE A 243 -2.35 5.29 4.99
CA PHE A 243 -1.02 5.17 5.62
C PHE A 243 -0.86 3.95 6.53
N LEU A 244 -0.02 3.02 6.07
CA LEU A 244 0.85 2.18 6.89
C LEU A 244 2.07 1.75 6.05
N PHE A 245 3.02 1.12 6.75
CA PHE A 245 4.25 0.44 6.32
C PHE A 245 5.57 1.17 6.59
N THR A 246 6.53 0.37 7.04
CA THR A 246 7.88 0.75 7.49
C THR A 246 8.94 0.26 6.50
N GLY A 247 10.09 0.93 6.48
CA GLY A 247 11.09 0.81 5.41
C GLY A 247 10.79 1.69 4.20
N SER A 248 11.83 2.18 3.52
CA SER A 248 11.70 3.17 2.43
C SER A 248 10.71 2.74 1.34
N LEU A 249 9.68 3.56 1.09
CA LEU A 249 8.59 3.17 0.19
C LEU A 249 8.93 3.37 -1.30
N LEU A 250 8.59 2.38 -2.12
CA LEU A 250 8.29 2.56 -3.54
C LEU A 250 6.85 2.07 -3.78
N GLY A 251 5.86 2.96 -3.81
CA GLY A 251 4.53 2.59 -4.31
C GLY A 251 4.57 2.48 -5.83
N ILE A 252 4.25 1.31 -6.40
CA ILE A 252 3.95 1.18 -7.84
C ILE A 252 2.43 1.25 -8.00
N GLY A 253 1.98 2.14 -8.88
CA GLY A 253 0.59 2.62 -8.88
C GLY A 253 -0.43 1.82 -9.68
N TYR A 254 -1.67 2.24 -9.49
CA TYR A 254 -2.94 1.58 -9.84
C TYR A 254 -3.98 2.67 -10.18
N PRO A 255 -5.26 2.39 -10.51
CA PRO A 255 -6.26 3.45 -10.65
C PRO A 255 -6.58 4.08 -9.28
N VAL A 256 -6.15 5.33 -9.11
CA VAL A 256 -6.42 6.16 -7.93
C VAL A 256 -7.64 7.02 -8.19
N GLN A 257 -8.55 7.14 -7.22
CA GLN A 257 -9.85 7.84 -7.36
C GLN A 257 -10.04 8.94 -6.31
N HIS A 258 -10.81 9.97 -6.66
CA HIS A 258 -11.23 11.06 -5.77
C HIS A 258 -12.73 11.32 -5.87
N ARG A 259 -13.41 11.53 -4.72
CA ARG A 259 -14.82 11.98 -4.65
C ARG A 259 -14.89 13.48 -4.32
N LYS A 260 -15.79 14.20 -4.98
CA LYS A 260 -15.95 15.67 -4.90
C LYS A 260 -16.18 16.20 -3.46
N LEU A 261 -15.12 16.69 -2.83
CA LEU A 261 -15.08 17.74 -1.80
C LEU A 261 -13.69 18.41 -1.86
N LEU A 262 -13.63 19.73 -2.07
CA LEU A 262 -12.37 20.48 -2.19
C LEU A 262 -11.95 21.13 -0.86
N PRO A 263 -10.67 21.05 -0.49
CA PRO A 263 -10.03 21.97 0.47
C PRO A 263 -9.98 23.41 -0.08
N PRO A 264 -9.98 24.45 0.80
CA PRO A 264 -10.02 25.85 0.36
C PRO A 264 -8.79 26.33 -0.44
N ASP A 265 -7.65 25.66 -0.35
CA ASP A 265 -6.40 25.99 -1.03
C ASP A 265 -6.26 25.38 -2.44
N LEU A 266 -7.28 24.65 -2.91
CA LEU A 266 -7.27 23.95 -4.21
C LEU A 266 -8.32 24.46 -5.21
N HIS A 267 -9.01 25.57 -4.92
CA HIS A 267 -10.06 26.12 -5.78
C HIS A 267 -9.56 26.64 -7.14
N ASP A 268 -8.33 27.16 -7.24
CA ASP A 268 -7.76 27.72 -8.47
C ASP A 268 -7.69 26.72 -9.64
N CYS A 269 -7.72 25.42 -9.34
CA CYS A 269 -7.70 24.35 -10.33
C CYS A 269 -9.11 23.97 -10.87
N ALA A 270 -10.19 24.52 -10.32
CA ALA A 270 -11.57 24.10 -10.60
C ALA A 270 -12.52 25.28 -10.91
N PRO A 271 -12.26 26.09 -11.96
CA PRO A 271 -12.85 27.43 -12.14
C PRO A 271 -14.36 27.52 -12.45
N ASN A 272 -15.11 26.42 -12.49
CA ASN A 272 -16.55 26.39 -12.83
C ASN A 272 -17.32 25.24 -12.13
N TRP A 273 -17.12 25.03 -10.82
CA TRP A 273 -17.86 24.01 -10.06
C TRP A 273 -18.42 24.56 -8.74
N THR A 274 -19.73 24.84 -8.75
CA THR A 274 -20.58 25.11 -7.56
C THR A 274 -21.35 23.87 -7.16
#